data_AF-A0A7W1SRY4-F1
#
_entry.id   AF-A0A7W1SRY4-F1
#
_cell.length_a   1.000
_cell.length_b   1.000
_cell.length_c   1.000
_cell.angle_alpha   90.00
_cell.angle_beta   90.00
_cell.angle_gamma   90.00
#
_symmetry.space_group_name_H-M   'P 1'
#
loop_
_entity.id
_entity.type
_entity.pdbx_description
1 polymer ?
#
loop_
_entity_poly.entity_id
_entity_poly.type
_entity_poly.pdbx_seq_one_letter_code
_entity_poly.pdbx_strand_id
1 'polypeptide(L)'
;IKYSILDKGNLLFNLNYIVNEFNEAENTLLAFEMLEGLQIGNNITWSLSYQRNLANNMQINLNYTGRTSDAAPTVHTGGVQVRAFF
;
A
#
# COMPACT_ATOMS: atom_id res chain seq x y z
N ILE A 1 0.53 -11.76 3.76
CA ILE A 1 0.48 -13.11 3.15
C ILE A 1 1.07 -13.05 1.76
N LYS A 2 2.08 -13.88 1.47
CA LYS A 2 2.78 -13.92 0.18
C LYS A 2 2.46 -15.24 -0.51
N TYR A 3 1.83 -15.20 -1.68
CA TYR A 3 1.54 -16.37 -2.51
C TYR A 3 2.33 -16.28 -3.82
N SER A 4 3.25 -17.21 -4.02
CA SER A 4 3.99 -17.35 -5.28
C SER A 4 3.46 -18.58 -6.01
N ILE A 5 2.78 -18.37 -7.14
CA ILE A 5 2.35 -19.48 -8.00
C ILE A 5 3.51 -19.78 -8.92
N LEU A 6 4.07 -21.00 -8.79
CA LEU A 6 5.35 -21.47 -9.35
C LEU A 6 5.57 -21.37 -10.87
N ASP A 7 4.70 -20.71 -11.63
CA ASP A 7 4.89 -20.57 -13.08
C ASP A 7 4.27 -19.32 -13.73
N LYS A 8 3.44 -18.52 -13.02
CA LYS A 8 2.63 -17.48 -13.70
C LYS A 8 2.48 -16.16 -12.95
N GLY A 9 3.14 -15.95 -11.81
CA GLY A 9 3.18 -14.64 -11.16
C GLY A 9 3.28 -14.68 -9.64
N ASN A 10 3.52 -13.50 -9.07
CA ASN A 10 3.69 -13.28 -7.65
C ASN A 10 2.57 -12.38 -7.14
N LEU A 11 1.85 -12.83 -6.11
CA LEU A 11 0.81 -12.06 -5.43
C LEU A 11 1.26 -11.82 -3.99
N LEU A 12 1.32 -10.55 -3.60
CA LEU A 12 1.64 -10.14 -2.24
C LEU A 12 0.51 -9.30 -1.68
N PHE A 13 0.00 -9.70 -0.52
CA PHE A 13 -0.96 -8.93 0.24
C PHE A 13 -0.38 -8.61 1.62
N ASN A 14 -0.41 -7.35 2.03
CA ASN A 14 -0.04 -6.92 3.37
C ASN A 14 -1.19 -6.14 3.99
N LEU A 15 -1.38 -6.35 5.28
CA LEU A 15 -2.35 -5.64 6.09
C LEU A 15 -1.65 -5.28 7.40
N ASN A 16 -1.71 -4.01 7.77
CA ASN A 16 -1.09 -3.48 8.97
C ASN A 16 -2.15 -2.75 9.79
N TYR A 17 -2.08 -2.96 11.10
CA TYR A 17 -2.80 -2.19 12.10
C TYR A 17 -1.78 -1.35 12.85
N ILE A 18 -1.95 -0.03 12.82
CA ILE A 18 -1.00 0.95 13.33
C ILE A 18 -1.74 1.81 14.34
N VAL A 19 -1.23 1.84 15.57
CA VAL A 19 -1.75 2.72 16.62
C VAL A 19 -0.74 3.84 16.82
N ASN A 20 -1.15 5.06 16.51
CA ASN A 20 -0.31 6.23 16.68
C ASN A 20 -0.73 6.98 17.94
N GLU A 21 0.17 7.06 18.92
CA GLU A 21 0.00 7.90 20.10
C GLU A 21 0.85 9.16 19.91
N PHE A 22 0.19 10.32 19.85
CA PHE A 22 0.85 11.61 19.72
C PHE A 22 0.22 12.59 20.70
N ASN A 23 1.06 13.36 21.37
CA ASN A 23 0.72 14.15 22.55
C ASN A 23 0.46 15.63 22.25
N GLU A 24 0.68 16.07 21.01
CA GLU A 24 0.53 17.46 20.60
C GLU A 24 -0.55 17.65 19.53
N ALA A 25 -0.77 18.89 19.12
CA ALA A 25 -1.84 19.26 18.19
C ALA A 25 -1.69 18.58 16.81
N GLU A 26 -2.78 17.94 16.38
CA GLU A 26 -2.95 17.44 15.02
C GLU A 26 -2.92 18.59 14.00
N ASN A 27 -2.46 18.32 12.77
CA ASN A 27 -2.32 19.26 11.65
C ASN A 27 -1.14 20.24 11.72
N THR A 28 -0.16 20.01 12.60
CA THR A 28 1.14 20.67 12.47
C THR A 28 2.02 19.94 11.45
N LEU A 29 2.96 20.66 10.83
CA LEU A 29 3.97 20.03 9.94
C LEU A 29 4.76 18.94 10.67
N LEU A 30 5.07 19.18 11.96
CA LEU A 30 5.76 18.21 12.80
C LEU A 30 4.91 16.96 13.02
N ALA A 31 3.62 17.10 13.34
CA ALA A 31 2.72 15.96 13.48
C ALA A 31 2.59 15.18 12.16
N PHE A 32 2.50 15.86 11.01
CA PHE A 32 2.42 15.19 9.71
C PHE A 32 3.64 14.32 9.44
N GLU A 33 4.84 14.82 9.73
CA GLU A 33 6.08 14.07 9.56
C GLU A 33 6.17 12.91 10.56
N MET A 34 5.89 13.16 11.85
CA MET A 34 5.95 12.16 12.92
C MET A 34 4.94 11.02 12.74
N LEU A 35 3.78 11.32 12.15
CA LEU A 35 2.73 10.34 11.89
C LEU A 35 2.81 9.75 10.47
N GLU A 36 3.81 10.12 9.67
CA GLU A 36 3.97 9.73 8.26
C GLU A 36 2.69 9.97 7.42
N GLY A 37 1.96 11.04 7.72
CA GLY A 37 0.69 11.38 7.07
C GLY A 37 -0.52 10.52 7.48
N LEU A 38 -0.38 9.66 8.50
CA LEU A 38 -1.48 9.03 9.22
C LEU A 38 -2.00 9.95 10.35
N GLN A 39 -3.12 9.59 10.97
CA GLN A 39 -3.68 10.37 12.08
C GLN A 39 -3.37 9.72 13.44
N ILE A 40 -3.64 10.43 14.53
CA ILE A 40 -3.55 9.88 15.89
C ILE A 40 -4.67 8.84 16.07
N GLY A 41 -4.40 7.80 16.84
CA GLY A 41 -5.33 6.71 17.10
C GLY A 41 -5.15 5.53 16.16
N ASN A 42 -6.25 4.91 15.76
CA ASN A 42 -6.21 3.65 15.02
C ASN A 42 -6.15 3.91 13.52
N ASN A 43 -5.15 3.32 12.89
CA ASN A 43 -4.95 3.39 11.45
C ASN A 43 -4.83 1.97 10.91
N ILE A 44 -5.49 1.72 9.80
CA ILE A 44 -5.36 0.45 9.07
C ILE A 44 -4.82 0.77 7.69
N THR A 45 -3.75 0.08 7.30
CA THR A 45 -3.21 0.16 5.94
C THR A 45 -3.19 -1.21 5.30
N TRP A 46 -3.48 -1.28 4.00
CA TRP A 46 -3.36 -2.50 3.22
C TRP A 46 -2.65 -2.21 1.91
N SER A 47 -1.90 -3.21 1.45
CA SER A 47 -1.29 -3.20 0.12
C SER A 47 -1.49 -4.55 -0.55
N LEU A 48 -1.80 -4.49 -1.83
CA LEU A 48 -1.89 -5.63 -2.74
C LEU A 48 -0.98 -5.34 -3.92
N SER A 49 -0.03 -6.23 -4.18
CA SER A 49 0.78 -6.19 -5.39
C SER A 49 0.69 -7.51 -6.13
N TYR A 50 0.53 -7.40 -7.44
CA TYR A 50 0.51 -8.53 -8.34
C TYR A 50 1.47 -8.28 -9.48
N GLN A 51 2.41 -9.20 -9.66
CA GLN A 51 3.40 -9.14 -10.72
C GLN A 51 3.35 -10.42 -11.53
N ARG A 52 3.27 -10.30 -12.85
CA ARG A 52 3.29 -11.44 -13.75
C ARG A 52 4.19 -11.19 -14.94
N ASN A 53 5.06 -12.16 -15.21
CA ASN A 53 5.75 -12.27 -16.49
C ASN A 53 4.82 -12.97 -17.49
N LEU A 54 4.68 -12.40 -18.68
CA LEU A 54 3.93 -12.96 -19.80
C LEU A 54 4.92 -13.57 -20.79
N ALA A 55 4.50 -14.63 -21.50
CA ALA A 55 5.18 -15.10 -22.69
C ALA A 55 5.21 -13.93 -23.70
N ASN A 56 6.37 -13.62 -24.29
CA ASN A 56 6.70 -12.43 -25.12
C ASN A 56 7.53 -11.34 -24.43
N ASN A 57 8.34 -11.68 -23.41
CA ASN A 57 9.23 -10.71 -22.77
C ASN A 57 8.49 -9.48 -22.21
N MET A 58 7.25 -9.67 -21.74
CA MET A 58 6.46 -8.61 -21.13
C MET A 58 6.20 -8.91 -19.67
N GLN A 59 6.08 -7.87 -18.86
CA GLN A 59 5.75 -7.95 -17.45
C GLN A 59 4.64 -6.96 -17.14
N ILE A 60 3.63 -7.42 -16.41
CA ILE A 60 2.57 -6.58 -15.86
C ILE A 60 2.78 -6.49 -14.35
N ASN A 61 2.67 -5.28 -13.84
CA ASN A 61 2.67 -4.97 -12.42
C ASN A 61 1.38 -4.23 -12.07
N LEU A 62 0.62 -4.76 -11.14
CA LEU A 62 -0.51 -4.10 -10.50
C LEU A 62 -0.14 -3.81 -9.05
N ASN A 63 -0.41 -2.58 -8.62
CA ASN A 63 -0.26 -2.17 -7.24
C ASN A 63 -1.56 -1.50 -6.78
N TYR A 64 -2.00 -1.84 -5.58
CA TYR A 64 -3.14 -1.22 -4.94
C TYR A 64 -2.84 -1.04 -3.46
N THR A 65 -2.99 0.17 -2.97
CA THR A 65 -2.82 0.52 -1.58
C THR A 65 -4.08 1.18 -1.07
N GLY A 66 -4.36 1.00 0.21
CA GLY A 66 -5.35 1.81 0.88
C GLY A 66 -5.01 2.02 2.34
N ARG A 67 -5.58 3.09 2.88
CA ARG A 67 -5.43 3.48 4.27
C ARG A 67 -6.73 4.06 4.79
N THR A 68 -7.02 3.79 6.05
CA THR A 68 -8.14 4.38 6.78
C THR A 68 -7.67 4.77 8.17
N SER A 69 -8.26 5.83 8.70
CA SER A 69 -7.94 6.45 9.98
C SER A 69 -9.26 6.88 10.63
N ASP A 70 -9.36 6.81 11.96
CA ASP A 70 -10.62 7.10 12.66
C ASP A 70 -11.19 8.50 12.36
N ALA A 71 -10.33 9.49 12.09
CA ALA A 71 -10.73 10.87 11.82
C ALA A 71 -10.67 11.27 10.33
N ALA A 72 -10.46 10.34 9.40
CA ALA A 72 -10.36 10.63 7.97
C ALA A 72 -11.07 9.61 7.08
N PRO A 73 -11.58 10.04 5.91
CA PRO A 73 -12.14 9.12 4.93
C PRO A 73 -11.06 8.16 4.42
N THR A 74 -11.49 6.92 4.14
CA THR A 74 -10.62 5.90 3.56
C THR A 74 -10.10 6.32 2.18
N VAL A 75 -8.78 6.25 2.01
CA VAL A 75 -8.10 6.56 0.75
C VAL A 75 -7.67 5.27 0.08
N HIS A 76 -7.96 5.15 -1.21
CA HIS A 76 -7.56 4.03 -2.05
C HIS A 76 -6.73 4.55 -3.23
N THR A 77 -5.61 3.90 -3.54
CA THR A 77 -4.74 4.30 -4.64
C THR A 77 -4.27 3.06 -5.39
N GLY A 78 -4.57 3.01 -6.68
CA GLY A 78 -4.22 1.90 -7.57
C GLY A 78 -3.35 2.36 -8.73
N GLY A 79 -2.46 1.49 -9.19
CA GLY A 79 -1.62 1.70 -10.36
C GLY A 79 -1.45 0.41 -11.15
N VAL A 80 -1.30 0.56 -12.46
CA VAL A 80 -0.99 -0.54 -13.38
C VAL A 80 0.18 -0.11 -14.26
N GLN A 81 1.18 -0.97 -14.37
CA GLN A 81 2.33 -0.78 -15.23
C GLN A 81 2.50 -2.01 -16.14
N VAL A 82 2.81 -1.74 -17.41
CA VAL A 82 3.22 -2.76 -18.38
C VAL A 82 4.65 -2.44 -18.82
N ARG A 83 5.52 -3.44 -18.82
CA ARG A 83 6.92 -3.34 -19.24
C ARG A 83 7.20 -4.39 -20.30
N ALA A 84 7.76 -3.99 -21.43
CA ALA A 84 8.32 -4.91 -22.42
C ALA A 84 9.84 -4.90 -22.34
N PHE A 85 10.46 -6.07 -22.48
CA PHE A 85 11.91 -6.24 -22.60
C PHE A 85 12.19 -6.62 -24.05
N PHE A 86 12.81 -5.70 -24.79
CA PHE A 86 13.20 -5.85 -26.19
C PHE A 86 14.72 -5.84 -26.30
#